data_AF-A0A699XLE9-F1
#
_entry.id   AF-A0A699XLE9-F1
#
_cell.length_a   1.000
_cell.length_b   1.000
_cell.length_c   1.000
_cell.angle_alpha   90.00
_cell.angle_beta   90.00
_cell.angle_gamma   90.00
#
_symmetry.space_group_name_H-M   'P 1'
#
loop_
_entity.id
_entity.type
_entity.pdbx_description
1 polymer ?
#
loop_
_entity_poly.entity_id
_entity_poly.type
_entity_poly.pdbx_seq_one_letter_code
_entity_poly.pdbx_strand_id
1 'polypeptide(L)' 'DRGIGAARHQLRELFAPFRKFAHHPARMPSGAGVGLAIAKSVCDAHGGMVSAHSAGPGQGMRLKFVLPIVDVTAGAQH' A
#
# COMPACT_ATOMS: atom_id res chain seq x y z
N ASP A 1 -10.77 -0.53 -3.18
CA ASP A 1 -11.33 -1.55 -4.08
C ASP A 1 -12.62 -2.11 -3.48
N ARG A 2 -13.23 -3.12 -4.13
CA ARG A 2 -14.39 -3.89 -3.63
C ARG A 2 -14.01 -5.39 -3.45
N GLY A 3 -12.74 -5.65 -3.14
CA GLY A 3 -12.18 -6.99 -3.03
C GLY A 3 -12.45 -7.64 -1.68
N ILE A 4 -11.65 -8.65 -1.35
CA ILE A 4 -11.85 -9.52 -0.18
C ILE A 4 -11.71 -8.83 1.20
N GLY A 5 -11.24 -7.59 1.25
CA GLY A 5 -10.95 -6.89 2.49
C GLY A 5 -9.85 -7.54 3.32
N ALA A 6 -9.65 -7.07 4.55
CA ALA A 6 -8.65 -7.60 5.46
C ALA A 6 -9.05 -7.38 6.92
N ALA A 7 -8.69 -8.32 7.80
CA ALA A 7 -8.79 -8.14 9.24
C ALA A 7 -7.75 -7.13 9.74
N ARG A 8 -8.05 -6.45 10.86
CA ARG A 8 -7.20 -5.38 11.40
C ARG A 8 -5.75 -5.81 11.69
N HIS A 9 -5.53 -7.06 12.09
CA HIS A 9 -4.18 -7.59 12.32
C HIS A 9 -3.40 -7.78 11.01
N GLN A 10 -4.08 -8.18 9.93
CA GLN A 10 -3.49 -8.36 8.60
C GLN A 10 -3.04 -7.02 7.98
N LEU A 11 -3.76 -5.93 8.27
CA LEU A 11 -3.39 -4.59 7.82
C LEU A 11 -2.01 -4.14 8.31
N ARG A 12 -1.56 -4.63 9.49
CA ARG A 12 -0.23 -4.27 10.04
C ARG A 12 0.90 -4.93 9.27
N GLU A 13 0.68 -6.15 8.79
CA GLU A 13 1.67 -6.93 8.05
C GLU A 13 1.62 -6.70 6.54
N LEU A 14 0.61 -5.95 6.07
CA LEU A 14 0.29 -5.75 4.66
C LEU A 14 1.47 -5.23 3.81
N PHE A 15 2.34 -4.43 4.42
CA PHE A 15 3.51 -3.84 3.76
C PHE A 15 4.80 -4.64 3.97
N ALA A 16 4.75 -5.77 4.68
CA ALA A 16 5.92 -6.61 4.86
C ALA A 16 6.20 -7.40 3.56
N PRO A 17 7.47 -7.57 3.17
CA PRO A 17 7.82 -8.29 1.95
C PRO A 17 7.37 -9.75 2.03
N PHE A 18 7.05 -10.31 0.86
CA PHE A 18 6.61 -11.70 0.68
C PHE A 18 5.27 -12.06 1.34
N ARG A 19 4.55 -11.08 1.92
CA ARG A 19 3.23 -11.31 2.48
C ARG A 19 2.16 -11.29 1.40
N LYS A 20 1.30 -12.29 1.41
CA LYS A 20 0.16 -12.41 0.50
C LYS A 20 -1.12 -12.43 1.31
N PHE A 21 -1.89 -11.34 1.23
CA PHE A 21 -3.21 -11.25 1.86
C PHE A 21 -4.28 -11.44 0.80
N ALA A 22 -4.41 -12.68 0.31
CA ALA A 22 -5.56 -13.16 -0.46
C ALA A 22 -5.43 -14.66 -0.72
N HIS A 23 -6.23 -15.47 -0.03
CA HIS A 23 -6.68 -16.74 -0.58
C HIS A 23 -8.04 -16.47 -1.24
N HIS A 24 -8.04 -15.96 -2.47
CA HIS A 24 -9.23 -16.12 -3.30
C HIS A 24 -9.11 -17.53 -3.91
N PRO A 25 -9.98 -18.49 -3.58
CA PRO A 25 -9.86 -19.87 -4.06
C PRO A 25 -9.88 -19.98 -5.61
N ALA A 26 -10.42 -18.97 -6.30
CA ALA A 26 -10.52 -18.89 -7.75
C ALA A 26 -9.36 -18.18 -8.47
N ARG A 27 -8.40 -17.58 -7.74
CA ARG A 27 -7.23 -16.91 -8.34
C ARG A 27 -5.99 -17.24 -7.53
N MET A 28 -5.12 -18.06 -8.10
CA MET A 28 -3.77 -18.26 -7.56
C MET A 28 -3.08 -16.89 -7.54
N PRO A 29 -2.62 -16.39 -6.38
CA PRO A 29 -2.04 -15.06 -6.29
C PRO A 29 -0.71 -15.05 -7.05
N SER A 30 -0.73 -14.51 -8.27
CA SER A 30 0.45 -14.25 -9.07
C SER A 30 1.30 -13.14 -8.44
N GLY A 31 2.63 -13.25 -8.57
CA GLY A 31 3.60 -12.33 -7.98
C GLY A 31 4.15 -12.76 -6.61
N ALA A 32 5.33 -12.25 -6.26
CA ALA A 32 6.06 -12.65 -5.05
C ALA A 32 5.53 -12.03 -3.74
N GLY A 33 4.50 -11.18 -3.80
CA GLY A 33 4.02 -10.45 -2.61
C GLY A 33 4.94 -9.29 -2.19
N VAL A 34 5.66 -8.69 -3.15
CA VAL A 34 6.64 -7.62 -2.88
C VAL A 34 6.16 -6.22 -3.28
N GLY A 35 5.14 -6.11 -4.13
CA GLY A 35 4.74 -4.83 -4.71
C GLY A 35 4.37 -3.76 -3.68
N LEU A 36 3.68 -4.15 -2.61
CA LEU A 36 3.25 -3.21 -1.57
C LEU A 36 4.38 -2.80 -0.62
N ALA A 37 5.35 -3.69 -0.39
CA ALA A 37 6.59 -3.37 0.31
C ALA A 37 7.42 -2.35 -0.48
N ILE A 38 7.52 -2.52 -1.81
CA ILE A 38 8.18 -1.57 -2.71
C ILE A 38 7.47 -0.22 -2.67
N ALA A 39 6.14 -0.19 -2.81
CA ALA A 39 5.37 1.04 -2.76
C ALA A 39 5.55 1.81 -1.43
N LYS A 40 5.63 1.09 -0.30
CA LYS A 40 5.98 1.69 1.00
C LYS A 40 7.38 2.30 0.98
N SER A 41 8.39 1.53 0.54
CA SER A 41 9.78 2.01 0.46
C SER A 41 9.91 3.27 -0.39
N VAL A 42 9.26 3.30 -1.57
CA VAL A 42 9.24 4.48 -2.44
C VAL A 42 8.57 5.66 -1.73
N CYS A 43 7.42 5.45 -1.10
CA CYS A 43 6.70 6.52 -0.40
C CYS A 43 7.53 7.10 0.76
N ASP A 44 8.13 6.24 1.59
CA ASP A 44 9.00 6.63 2.69
C ASP A 44 10.23 7.39 2.19
N ALA A 45 10.86 6.94 1.10
CA ALA A 45 12.02 7.59 0.50
C ALA A 45 11.72 9.01 -0.01
N HIS A 46 10.46 9.30 -0.35
CA HIS A 46 10.00 10.64 -0.73
C HIS A 46 9.49 11.46 0.47
N GLY A 47 9.75 11.02 1.70
CA GLY A 47 9.28 11.70 2.92
C GLY A 47 7.76 11.59 3.13
N GLY A 48 7.12 10.65 2.46
CA GLY A 48 5.69 10.41 2.55
C GLY A 48 5.30 9.36 3.57
N MET A 49 4.03 8.98 3.51
CA MET A 49 3.46 7.90 4.30
C MET A 49 2.38 7.16 3.50
N VAL A 50 2.37 5.84 3.64
CA VAL A 50 1.29 4.97 3.14
C VAL A 50 0.53 4.33 4.29
N SER A 51 -0.80 4.22 4.14
CA SER A 51 -1.69 3.55 5.10
C SER A 51 -2.75 2.73 4.39
N ALA A 52 -3.26 1.71 5.08
CA ALA A 52 -4.31 0.83 4.59
C ALA A 52 -5.47 0.77 5.57
N HIS A 53 -6.69 0.79 5.05
CA HIS A 53 -7.91 0.70 5.83
C HIS A 53 -8.90 -0.26 5.17
N SER A 54 -9.47 -1.16 5.97
CA SER A 54 -10.55 -2.05 5.56
C SER A 54 -11.57 -2.14 6.70
N ALA A 55 -12.87 -2.18 6.37
CA ALA A 55 -13.93 -2.37 7.34
C ALA A 55 -14.11 -3.85 7.75
N GLY A 56 -13.29 -4.75 7.20
CA GLY A 56 -13.30 -6.18 7.48
C GLY A 56 -13.35 -7.04 6.21
N PRO A 57 -13.39 -8.37 6.36
CA PRO A 57 -13.53 -9.30 5.24
C PRO A 57 -14.77 -9.00 4.39
N GLY A 58 -14.64 -9.08 3.06
CA GLY A 58 -15.68 -8.79 2.08
C GLY A 58 -15.90 -7.30 1.78
N GLN A 59 -15.33 -6.39 2.58
CA GLN A 59 -15.60 -4.95 2.49
C GLN A 59 -14.60 -4.18 1.62
N GLY A 60 -13.73 -4.89 0.89
CA GLY A 60 -12.62 -4.29 0.16
C GLY A 60 -11.64 -3.55 1.06
N MET A 61 -10.71 -2.84 0.44
CA MET A 61 -9.70 -2.05 1.13
C MET A 61 -9.48 -0.69 0.47
N ARG A 62 -9.04 0.29 1.25
CA ARG A 62 -8.56 1.58 0.78
C ARG A 62 -7.10 1.75 1.16
N LEU A 63 -6.26 2.02 0.17
CA LEU A 63 -4.88 2.48 0.36
C LEU A 63 -4.84 4.01 0.25
N LYS A 64 -4.12 4.66 1.15
CA LYS A 64 -3.93 6.11 1.16
C LYS A 64 -2.44 6.41 1.19
N PHE A 65 -2.00 7.22 0.23
CA PHE A 65 -0.65 7.77 0.13
C PHE A 65 -0.70 9.26 0.45
N VAL A 66 0.28 9.73 1.20
CA VAL A 66 0.50 11.15 1.51
C VAL A 66 1.95 11.44 1.18
N LEU A 67 2.19 12.43 0.33
CA LEU A 67 3.53 12.83 -0.10
C LEU A 67 3.69 14.33 0.10
N PRO A 68 4.89 14.81 0.50
CA PRO A 68 5.21 16.23 0.48
C PRO A 68 5.10 16.78 -0.94
N ILE A 69 4.59 18.00 -1.07
CA ILE A 69 4.63 18.74 -2.34
C ILE A 69 5.95 19.51 -2.35
N VAL A 70 6.74 19.33 -3.39
CA VAL A 70 7.95 20.12 -3.61
C VAL A 70 7.57 21.31 -4.47
N ASP A 71 7.82 22.52 -3.97
CA ASP A 71 7.70 23.73 -4.76
C ASP A 71 8.93 23.84 -5.69
N VAL A 72 8.73 23.56 -6.97
CA VAL A 72 9.80 23.58 -7.99
C VAL A 72 10.15 25.01 -8.42
N THR A 73 9.40 26.01 -7.96
CA THR A 73 9.60 27.41 -8.36
C THR A 73 10.83 28.06 -7.71
N ALA A 74 11.38 27.44 -6.65
CA ALA A 74 12.55 27.94 -5.92
C ALA A 74 13.91 27.62 -6.60
N GLY A 75 13.92 26.90 -7.74
CA GLY A 75 15.15 26.46 -8.42
C GLY A 75 15.61 27.32 -9.60
N ALA A 76 14.84 28.34 -10.02
CA ALA A 76 15.17 29.18 -11.18
C ALA A 76 15.86 30.49 -10.78
N GLN A 77 16.90 30.41 -9.96
CA GLN A 77 17.85 31.52 -9.77
C GLN A 77 19.25 30.95 -9.58
N HIS A 78 19.93 30.62 -10.68
CA HIS A 78 21.38 30.65 -10.83
C HIS A 78 21.75 30.67 -12.31
#